data_AF-A0A947MY51-F1
#
_entry.id   AF-A0A947MY51-F1
#
_cell.length_a   1.000
_cell.length_b   1.000
_cell.length_c   1.000
_cell.angle_alpha   90.00
_cell.angle_beta   90.00
_cell.angle_gamma   90.00
#
_symmetry.space_group_name_H-M   'P 1'
#
loop_
_entity.id
_entity.type
_entity.pdbx_description
1 polymer ?
#
loop_
_entity_poly.entity_id
_entity_poly.type
_entity_poly.pdbx_seq_one_letter_code
_entity_poly.pdbx_strand_id
1 'polypeptide(L)'
;KSMINGTIESDAMPYADIWGTWIAGNAPIKDDFGKVVAVIGVDIDASEIQILTNRSFKIVVWFIVLFLLFVFIRIVLLIKQVRIIERYIKHD
;
A
#
# COMPACT_ATOMS: atom_id res chain seq x y z
N LYS A 1 -25.02 -16.58 -4.39
CA LYS A 1 -25.13 -18.06 -4.31
C LYS A 1 -24.16 -18.69 -3.29
N SER A 2 -23.38 -17.89 -2.54
CA SER A 2 -22.41 -18.31 -1.51
C SER A 2 -23.01 -18.91 -0.22
N MET A 3 -23.91 -18.13 0.41
CA MET A 3 -24.22 -18.28 1.84
C MET A 3 -24.99 -19.54 2.25
N ILE A 4 -25.59 -20.28 1.29
CA ILE A 4 -26.33 -21.51 1.58
C ILE A 4 -25.38 -22.72 1.74
N ASN A 5 -24.16 -22.65 1.20
CA ASN A 5 -23.19 -23.75 1.25
C ASN A 5 -22.32 -23.76 2.51
N GLY A 6 -22.52 -22.82 3.44
CA GLY A 6 -21.79 -22.80 4.71
C GLY A 6 -20.29 -22.54 4.55
N THR A 7 -19.90 -21.81 3.51
CA THR A 7 -18.55 -21.28 3.29
C THR A 7 -18.40 -19.93 4.00
N ILE A 8 -17.21 -19.68 4.54
CA ILE A 8 -16.82 -18.35 5.03
C ILE A 8 -16.46 -17.54 3.79
N GLU A 9 -17.09 -16.36 3.64
CA GLU A 9 -16.85 -15.47 2.51
C GLU A 9 -16.52 -14.08 3.03
N SER A 10 -15.44 -13.49 2.53
CA SER A 10 -15.15 -12.08 2.69
C SER A 10 -15.07 -11.42 1.32
N ASP A 11 -15.43 -10.15 1.24
CA ASP A 11 -15.20 -9.38 0.02
C ASP A 11 -13.72 -9.40 -0.35
N ALA A 12 -13.42 -9.71 -1.60
CA ALA A 12 -12.04 -9.74 -2.09
C ALA A 12 -11.41 -8.34 -2.19
N MET A 13 -12.25 -7.31 -2.29
CA MET A 13 -11.85 -5.91 -2.44
C MET A 13 -12.83 -5.00 -1.69
N PRO A 14 -12.39 -3.86 -1.13
CA PRO A 14 -13.29 -2.88 -0.55
C PRO A 14 -14.28 -2.36 -1.60
N TYR A 15 -15.54 -2.19 -1.22
CA TYR A 15 -16.55 -1.53 -2.05
C TYR A 15 -16.90 -0.17 -1.47
N ALA A 16 -17.23 0.79 -2.35
CA ALA A 16 -17.60 2.14 -1.96
C ALA A 16 -19.10 2.36 -2.18
N ASP A 17 -19.75 2.97 -1.20
CA ASP A 17 -21.15 3.39 -1.27
C ASP A 17 -21.32 4.85 -0.80
N ILE A 18 -22.56 5.30 -0.62
CA ILE A 18 -22.87 6.68 -0.20
C ILE A 18 -22.53 6.95 1.27
N TRP A 19 -22.22 5.91 2.06
CA TRP A 19 -21.91 6.00 3.49
C TRP A 19 -20.43 5.75 3.79
N GLY A 20 -19.63 5.26 2.84
CA GLY A 20 -18.20 5.09 3.02
C GLY A 20 -17.58 4.03 2.12
N THR A 21 -16.39 3.55 2.51
CA THR A 21 -15.77 2.37 1.89
C THR A 21 -15.79 1.24 2.91
N TRP A 22 -16.26 0.06 2.51
CA TRP A 22 -16.51 -1.06 3.41
C TRP A 22 -15.85 -2.34 2.90
N ILE A 23 -15.52 -3.23 3.83
CA ILE A 23 -15.19 -4.64 3.56
C ILE A 23 -16.14 -5.48 4.39
N ALA A 24 -16.98 -6.29 3.74
CA ALA A 24 -17.88 -7.21 4.43
C ALA A 24 -17.25 -8.59 4.60
N GLY A 25 -17.46 -9.20 5.77
CA GLY A 25 -17.09 -10.58 6.07
C GLY A 25 -18.29 -11.33 6.63
N ASN A 26 -18.56 -12.53 6.10
CA ASN A 26 -19.68 -13.38 6.50
C ASN A 26 -19.19 -14.75 6.96
N ALA A 27 -19.67 -15.18 8.14
CA ALA A 27 -19.38 -16.50 8.69
C ALA A 27 -20.68 -17.26 9.03
N PRO A 28 -20.86 -18.49 8.56
CA PRO A 28 -22.01 -19.31 8.89
C PRO A 28 -21.86 -19.96 10.26
N ILE A 29 -22.93 -19.91 11.06
CA ILE A 29 -23.05 -20.63 12.34
C ILE A 29 -23.72 -21.97 12.04
N LYS A 30 -23.07 -23.05 12.44
CA LYS A 30 -23.53 -24.43 12.23
C LYS A 30 -23.99 -25.04 13.55
N ASP A 31 -25.03 -25.87 13.51
CA ASP A 31 -25.41 -26.72 14.63
C ASP A 31 -24.47 -27.93 14.78
N ASP A 32 -24.72 -28.76 15.79
CA ASP A 32 -23.94 -29.98 16.07
C ASP A 32 -23.98 -31.00 14.92
N PHE A 33 -24.93 -30.87 13.99
CA PHE A 33 -25.08 -31.72 12.80
C PHE A 33 -24.47 -31.08 11.54
N GLY A 34 -23.81 -29.93 11.67
CA GLY A 34 -23.17 -29.20 10.57
C GLY A 34 -24.13 -28.41 9.68
N LYS A 35 -25.42 -28.32 10.06
CA LYS A 35 -26.41 -27.53 9.33
C LYS A 35 -26.25 -26.05 9.68
N VAL A 36 -26.22 -25.20 8.65
CA VAL A 36 -26.19 -23.74 8.84
C VAL A 36 -27.52 -23.29 9.44
N VAL A 37 -27.48 -22.73 10.65
CA VAL A 37 -28.64 -22.24 11.40
C VAL A 37 -28.71 -20.72 11.47
N ALA A 38 -27.59 -20.04 11.26
CA ALA A 38 -27.51 -18.58 11.18
C ALA A 38 -26.27 -18.14 10.39
N VAL A 39 -26.19 -16.85 10.03
CA VAL A 39 -25.02 -16.22 9.42
C VAL A 39 -24.71 -14.96 10.22
N ILE A 40 -23.45 -14.77 10.62
CA ILE A 40 -22.96 -13.51 11.17
C ILE A 40 -22.25 -12.73 10.07
N GLY A 41 -22.67 -11.48 9.87
CA GLY A 41 -22.01 -10.52 8.98
C GLY A 41 -21.30 -9.46 9.81
N VAL A 42 -20.09 -9.09 9.40
CA VAL A 42 -19.29 -8.00 9.99
C VAL A 42 -18.84 -7.09 8.86
N ASP A 43 -19.17 -5.81 8.96
CA ASP A 43 -18.69 -4.76 8.07
C ASP A 43 -17.57 -3.97 8.75
N ILE A 44 -16.43 -3.85 8.09
CA ILE A 44 -15.30 -3.05 8.55
C ILE A 44 -15.19 -1.82 7.65
N ASP A 45 -15.07 -0.65 8.27
CA ASP A 45 -14.78 0.60 7.56
C ASP A 45 -13.35 0.51 6.96
N ALA A 46 -13.29 0.45 5.63
CA ALA A 46 -12.05 0.34 4.89
C ALA A 46 -11.33 1.69 4.74
N SER A 47 -11.97 2.80 5.11
CA SER A 47 -11.33 4.12 5.12
C SER A 47 -10.15 4.16 6.11
N GLU A 48 -10.25 3.48 7.25
CA GLU A 48 -9.16 3.37 8.22
C GLU A 48 -7.95 2.63 7.64
N ILE A 49 -8.17 1.57 6.86
CA ILE A 49 -7.11 0.82 6.20
C ILE A 49 -6.46 1.65 5.08
N GLN A 50 -7.24 2.41 4.32
CA GLN A 50 -6.71 3.33 3.31
C GLN A 50 -5.87 4.45 3.94
N ILE A 51 -6.27 4.96 5.11
CA ILE A 51 -5.51 5.98 5.85
C ILE A 51 -4.14 5.44 6.28
N LEU A 52 -4.08 4.21 6.80
CA LEU A 52 -2.83 3.54 7.18
C LEU A 52 -1.93 3.28 5.96
N THR A 53 -2.53 2.87 4.84
CA THR A 53 -1.82 2.56 3.60
C THR A 53 -1.24 3.83 2.96
N ASN A 54 -2.05 4.86 2.72
CA ASN A 54 -1.61 6.09 2.05
C ASN A 54 -0.61 6.91 2.86
N ARG A 55 -0.65 6.84 4.20
CA ARG A 55 0.35 7.52 5.04
C ARG A 55 1.74 6.89 4.88
N SER A 56 1.80 5.57 4.73
CA SER A 56 3.05 4.82 4.61
C SER A 56 3.76 5.08 3.27
N PHE A 57 3.02 5.30 2.19
CA PHE A 57 3.64 5.58 0.87
C PHE A 57 4.24 6.99 0.75
N LYS A 58 3.74 7.99 1.49
CA LYS A 58 4.26 9.36 1.41
C LYS A 58 5.74 9.46 1.81
N ILE A 59 6.16 8.73 2.84
CA ILE A 59 7.56 8.79 3.31
C ILE A 59 8.53 8.18 2.31
N VAL A 60 8.08 7.13 1.60
CA VAL A 60 8.85 6.48 0.53
C VAL A 60 9.04 7.44 -0.66
N VAL A 61 7.98 8.15 -1.06
CA VAL A 61 8.06 9.14 -2.14
C VAL A 61 9.05 10.26 -1.79
N TRP A 62 8.97 10.82 -0.58
CA TRP A 62 9.91 11.85 -0.12
C TRP A 62 11.34 11.35 -0.07
N PHE A 63 11.55 10.12 0.40
CA PHE A 63 12.86 9.48 0.39
C PHE A 63 13.42 9.36 -1.04
N ILE A 64 12.63 8.89 -1.99
CA ILE A 64 13.05 8.76 -3.39
C ILE A 64 13.44 10.13 -3.98
N VAL A 65 12.63 11.16 -3.74
CA VAL A 65 12.92 12.53 -4.22
C VAL A 65 14.24 13.05 -3.65
N LEU A 66 14.44 12.92 -2.33
CA LEU A 66 15.67 13.36 -1.67
C LEU A 66 16.89 12.53 -2.12
N PHE A 67 16.71 11.22 -2.31
CA PHE A 67 17.76 10.34 -2.80
C PHE A 67 18.19 10.70 -4.22
N LEU A 68 17.24 10.93 -5.13
CA LEU A 68 17.54 11.37 -6.50
C LEU A 68 18.22 12.74 -6.52
N LEU A 69 17.79 13.67 -5.67
CA LEU A 69 18.45 14.98 -5.52
C LEU A 69 19.91 14.81 -5.04
N PHE A 70 20.15 13.95 -4.06
CA PHE A 70 21.49 13.65 -3.57
C PHE A 70 22.39 13.04 -4.65
N VAL A 71 21.88 12.06 -5.41
CA VAL A 71 22.59 11.45 -6.53
C VAL A 71 22.92 12.48 -7.61
N PHE A 72 21.97 13.35 -7.94
CA PHE A 72 22.18 14.44 -8.90
C PHE A 72 23.30 15.37 -8.47
N ILE A 73 23.30 15.83 -7.22
CA ILE A 73 24.36 16.68 -6.66
C ILE A 73 25.72 15.97 -6.76
N ARG A 74 25.79 14.68 -6.41
CA ARG A 74 27.02 13.88 -6.48
C ARG A 74 27.57 13.80 -7.90
N ILE A 75 26.72 13.57 -8.90
CA ILE A 75 27.13 13.52 -10.31
C ILE A 75 27.71 14.86 -10.75
N VAL A 76 27.04 15.98 -10.43
CA VAL A 76 27.52 17.32 -10.79
C VAL A 76 28.88 17.63 -10.14
N LEU A 77 29.06 17.28 -8.87
CA LEU A 77 30.33 17.46 -8.17
C LEU A 77 31.45 16.61 -8.77
N LEU A 78 31.17 15.35 -9.11
CA LEU A 78 32.14 14.46 -9.74
C LEU A 78 32.61 15.00 -11.09
N ILE A 79 31.68 15.46 -11.93
CA ILE A 79 32.01 16.08 -13.24
C ILE A 79 32.88 17.32 -13.04
N LYS A 80 32.56 18.16 -12.04
CA LYS A 80 33.38 19.34 -11.71
C LYS A 80 34.79 18.94 -11.26
N GLN A 81 34.94 17.92 -10.41
CA GLN A 81 36.24 17.44 -9.94
C GLN A 81 37.10 16.93 -11.08
N VAL A 82 36.55 16.11 -11.98
CA VAL A 82 37.29 15.59 -13.16
C VAL A 82 37.79 16.73 -14.05
N ARG A 83 36.95 17.72 -14.36
CA ARG A 83 37.33 18.90 -15.18
C ARG A 83 38.41 19.78 -14.53
N ILE A 84 38.52 19.78 -13.20
CA ILE A 84 39.56 20.54 -12.50
C ILE A 84 40.91 19.82 -12.68
N ILE A 85 40.93 18.50 -12.51
CA ILE A 85 42.14 17.67 -12.67
C ILE A 85 42.66 17.74 -14.10
N GLU A 86 41.78 17.62 -15.11
CA GLU A 86 42.16 17.75 -16.53
C GLU A 86 42.85 19.09 -16.84
N ARG A 87 42.38 20.19 -16.24
CA ARG A 87 42.98 21.52 -16.42
C ARG A 87 44.34 21.64 -15.75
N TYR A 88 44.55 20.98 -14.61
CA TYR A 88 45.83 20.98 -13.90
C TYR A 88 46.89 20.24 -14.73
N ILE A 89 46.57 19.04 -15.24
CA ILE A 89 47.50 18.22 -16.04
C ILE A 89 47.90 18.90 -17.37
N LYS A 90 47.04 19.71 -17.96
CA LYS A 90 47.30 20.35 -19.26
C LYS A 90 48.16 21.63 -19.17
N HIS A 91 48.37 22.16 -17.96
CA HIS A 91 49.12 23.39 -17.72
C HIS A 91 50.51 23.18 -17.09
N ASP A 92 50.86 21.94 -16.74
CA ASP A 92 52.22 21.48 -16.42
C ASP A 92 52.88 20.87 -17.67
#